data_AF-A0AA45WLH9-F1
#
_entry.id   AF-A0AA45WLH9-F1
#
_cell.length_a   1.000
_cell.length_b   1.000
_cell.length_c   1.000
_cell.angle_alpha   90.00
_cell.angle_beta   90.00
_cell.angle_gamma   90.00
#
_symmetry.space_group_name_H-M   'P 1'
#
loop_
_entity.id
_entity.type
_entity.pdbx_description
1 polymer ?
#
loop_
_entity_poly.entity_id
_entity_poly.type
_entity_poly.pdbx_seq_one_letter_code
_entity_poly.pdbx_strand_id
1 'polypeptide(L)'
;MDAVQTWLNSLSPWTIYFIIVVLAAVVYKVAFAIRLPLLKQVIVYVVLAVGCLLLTLFHYMGFPVIPILFFTVILIAVTRIRLYFVRKQN
;
A
#
# COMPACT_ATOMS: atom_id res chain seq x y z
N MET A 1 11.55 15.08 6.36
CA MET A 1 11.06 13.79 5.81
C MET A 1 11.83 13.39 4.54
N ASP A 2 13.03 13.94 4.39
CA ASP A 2 13.80 14.00 3.15
C ASP A 2 14.94 12.98 3.15
N ALA A 3 15.42 12.61 4.34
CA ALA A 3 16.40 11.53 4.50
C ALA A 3 15.89 10.23 3.86
N VAL A 4 14.65 9.81 4.15
CA VAL A 4 14.12 8.56 3.58
C VAL A 4 14.05 8.64 2.04
N GLN A 5 13.68 9.80 1.48
CA GLN A 5 13.63 10.02 0.03
C GLN A 5 15.03 10.01 -0.60
N THR A 6 16.03 10.63 0.04
CA THR A 6 17.41 10.62 -0.48
C THR A 6 18.05 9.25 -0.39
N TRP A 7 17.75 8.47 0.64
CA TRP A 7 18.15 7.05 0.77
C TRP A 7 17.39 6.11 -0.17
N LEU A 8 16.19 6.48 -0.62
CA LEU A 8 15.44 5.73 -1.64
C LEU A 8 15.95 6.04 -3.05
N ASN A 9 16.27 7.30 -3.34
CA ASN A 9 16.79 7.72 -4.65
C ASN A 9 18.20 7.19 -4.95
N SER A 10 18.94 6.71 -3.95
CA SER A 10 20.20 6.00 -4.14
C SER A 10 20.00 4.51 -4.53
N LEU A 11 18.79 3.97 -4.36
CA LEU A 11 18.42 2.62 -4.79
C LEU A 11 17.96 2.62 -6.26
N SER A 12 18.17 1.49 -6.94
CA SER A 12 17.75 1.34 -8.34
C SER A 12 16.24 1.60 -8.50
N PRO A 13 15.78 2.35 -9.53
CA PRO A 13 14.37 2.72 -9.73
C PRO A 13 13.42 1.52 -9.77
N TRP A 14 13.91 0.38 -10.23
CA TRP A 14 13.18 -0.89 -10.28
C TRP A 14 12.78 -1.40 -8.89
N THR A 15 13.65 -1.25 -7.89
CA THR A 15 13.37 -1.69 -6.52
C THR A 15 12.27 -0.85 -5.88
N ILE A 16 12.26 0.46 -6.17
CA ILE A 16 11.25 1.38 -5.68
C ILE A 16 9.87 1.01 -6.24
N TYR A 17 9.81 0.74 -7.55
CA TYR A 17 8.58 0.27 -8.19
C TYR A 17 8.06 -1.01 -7.52
N PHE A 18 8.94 -1.98 -7.27
CA PHE A 18 8.56 -3.23 -6.62
C PHE A 18 8.01 -3.00 -5.20
N ILE A 19 8.65 -2.13 -4.42
CA ILE A 19 8.18 -1.74 -3.08
C ILE A 19 6.80 -1.10 -3.13
N ILE A 20 6.55 -0.18 -4.06
CA ILE A 20 5.26 0.49 -4.21
C ILE A 20 4.17 -0.53 -4.54
N VAL A 21 4.45 -1.46 -5.47
CA VAL A 21 3.52 -2.52 -5.86
C VAL A 21 3.21 -3.45 -4.68
N VAL A 22 4.23 -3.88 -3.93
CA VAL A 22 4.04 -4.74 -2.74
C VAL A 22 3.27 -4.01 -1.64
N LEU A 23 3.62 -2.76 -1.33
CA LEU A 23 2.88 -1.97 -0.34
C LEU A 23 1.44 -1.74 -0.77
N ALA A 24 1.19 -1.38 -2.02
CA ALA A 24 -0.14 -1.20 -2.56
C ALA A 24 -0.96 -2.50 -2.52
N ALA A 25 -0.34 -3.65 -2.82
CA ALA A 25 -0.98 -4.96 -2.67
C ALA A 25 -1.34 -5.27 -1.21
N VAL A 26 -0.47 -4.94 -0.26
CA VAL A 26 -0.74 -5.06 1.18
C VAL A 26 -1.89 -4.13 1.59
N VAL A 27 -1.86 -2.85 1.22
CA VAL A 27 -2.93 -1.89 1.48
C VAL A 27 -4.24 -2.40 0.89
N TYR A 28 -4.24 -2.88 -0.34
CA TYR A 28 -5.43 -3.43 -0.98
C TYR A 28 -6.01 -4.60 -0.19
N LYS A 29 -5.18 -5.59 0.14
CA LYS A 29 -5.59 -6.74 0.95
C LYS A 29 -6.10 -6.33 2.33
N VAL A 30 -5.56 -5.24 2.89
CA VAL A 30 -5.90 -4.77 4.23
C VAL A 30 -7.16 -3.90 4.24
N ALA A 31 -7.32 -3.00 3.25
CA ALA A 31 -8.45 -2.08 3.09
C ALA A 31 -9.69 -2.79 2.53
N PHE A 32 -9.50 -3.66 1.54
CA PHE A 32 -10.54 -4.52 0.99
C PHE A 32 -10.55 -5.87 1.71
N ALA A 33 -10.68 -5.85 3.04
CA ALA A 33 -10.92 -7.06 3.86
C ALA A 33 -12.33 -7.66 3.62
N ILE A 34 -12.78 -7.67 2.37
CA ILE A 34 -14.09 -8.16 1.94
C ILE A 34 -13.88 -9.59 1.42
N ARG A 35 -14.74 -10.51 1.88
CA ARG A 35 -14.80 -11.90 1.43
C ARG A 35 -15.30 -11.94 -0.03
N LEU A 36 -14.43 -11.68 -1.01
CA LEU A 36 -14.81 -11.80 -2.42
C LEU A 36 -14.45 -13.18 -2.99
N PRO A 37 -15.32 -13.76 -3.84
CA PRO A 37 -15.01 -14.96 -4.61
C PRO A 37 -13.76 -14.73 -5.47
N LEU A 38 -12.91 -15.75 -5.58
CA LEU A 38 -11.56 -15.68 -6.19
C LEU A 38 -11.54 -14.99 -7.56
N LEU A 39 -12.59 -15.18 -8.37
CA LEU A 39 -12.70 -14.58 -9.70
C LEU A 39 -12.76 -13.04 -9.68
N LYS A 40 -13.45 -12.45 -8.69
CA LYS A 40 -13.50 -10.99 -8.54
C LYS A 40 -12.20 -10.42 -8.01
N GLN A 41 -11.44 -11.18 -7.21
CA GLN A 41 -10.15 -10.73 -6.70
C GLN A 41 -9.15 -10.47 -7.84
N VAL A 42 -9.13 -11.34 -8.86
CA VAL A 42 -8.24 -11.19 -10.02
C VAL A 42 -8.48 -9.87 -10.76
N ILE A 43 -9.75 -9.53 -11.03
CA ILE A 43 -10.11 -8.27 -11.69
C ILE A 43 -9.61 -7.08 -10.88
N VAL A 44 -9.74 -7.11 -9.55
CA VAL A 44 -9.26 -5.98 -8.75
C VAL A 44 -7.75 -5.93 -8.67
N TYR A 45 -7.03 -7.06 -8.66
CA TYR A 45 -5.57 -7.05 -8.78
C TYR A 45 -5.10 -6.47 -10.12
N VAL A 46 -5.82 -6.72 -11.22
CA VAL A 46 -5.54 -6.10 -12.52
C VAL A 46 -5.74 -4.58 -12.46
N VAL A 47 -6.86 -4.11 -11.90
CA VAL A 47 -7.12 -2.67 -11.71
C VAL A 47 -6.09 -2.04 -10.77
N LEU A 48 -5.64 -2.76 -9.74
CA LEU A 48 -4.60 -2.33 -8.81
C LEU A 48 -3.25 -2.18 -9.51
N ALA A 49 -2.88 -3.13 -10.37
CA ALA A 49 -1.66 -3.05 -11.19
C ALA A 49 -1.69 -1.82 -12.10
N VAL A 50 -2.84 -1.52 -12.70
CA VAL A 50 -3.05 -0.29 -13.49
C VAL A 50 -2.97 0.96 -12.61
N GLY A 51 -3.56 0.94 -11.41
CA GLY A 51 -3.45 2.04 -10.45
C GLY A 51 -2.01 2.27 -9.95
N CYS A 52 -1.18 1.23 -9.88
CA CYS A 52 0.23 1.35 -9.56
C CYS A 52 1.03 2.10 -10.63
N LEU A 53 0.62 2.06 -11.91
CA LEU A 53 1.21 2.91 -12.94
C LEU A 53 0.97 4.39 -12.63
N LEU A 54 -0.23 4.75 -12.16
CA LEU A 54 -0.54 6.11 -11.73
C LEU A 54 0.29 6.52 -10.50
N LEU A 55 0.44 5.65 -9.50
CA LEU A 55 1.29 5.90 -8.32
C LEU A 55 2.76 6.09 -8.70
N THR A 56 3.25 5.33 -9.67
CA THR A 56 4.62 5.47 -10.19
C THR A 56 4.82 6.82 -10.87
N LEU A 57 3.81 7.29 -11.60
CA LEU A 57 3.80 8.61 -12.24
C LEU A 57 3.83 9.75 -11.21
N PHE A 58 3.07 9.61 -10.11
CA PHE A 58 3.10 10.54 -8.99
C PHE A 58 4.46 10.55 -8.28
N HIS A 59 5.08 9.38 -8.10
CA HIS A 59 6.43 9.30 -7.54
C HIS A 59 7.47 10.02 -8.43
N TYR A 60 7.38 9.85 -9.75
CA TYR A 60 8.25 10.55 -10.70
C TYR A 60 8.06 12.08 -10.69
N MET A 61 6.84 12.56 -10.39
CA MET A 61 6.54 13.98 -10.15
C MET A 61 7.10 14.53 -8.83
N GLY A 62 7.83 13.73 -8.05
CA GLY A 62 8.46 14.14 -6.79
C GLY A 62 7.56 14.03 -5.56
N PHE A 63 6.42 13.33 -5.65
CA PHE A 63 5.58 13.11 -4.47
C PHE A 63 6.14 11.99 -3.56
N PRO A 64 6.06 12.17 -2.23
CA PRO A 64 6.52 11.17 -1.25
C PRO A 64 5.51 10.01 -1.09
N VAL A 65 5.22 9.25 -2.15
CA VAL A 65 4.19 8.20 -2.19
C VAL A 65 4.47 7.04 -1.22
N ILE A 66 5.72 6.58 -1.15
CA ILE A 66 6.16 5.43 -0.35
C ILE A 66 5.92 5.63 1.15
N PRO A 67 6.41 6.71 1.81
CA PRO A 67 6.18 6.90 3.24
C PRO A 67 4.70 7.06 3.57
N ILE A 68 3.90 7.70 2.72
CA ILE A 68 2.45 7.86 2.94
C ILE A 68 1.75 6.51 2.94
N LEU A 69 2.05 5.64 1.96
CA LEU A 69 1.55 4.27 1.94
C LEU A 69 1.99 3.50 3.19
N PHE A 70 3.25 3.63 3.61
CA PHE A 70 3.77 2.96 4.79
C PHE A 70 3.02 3.37 6.06
N PHE A 71 2.84 4.68 6.27
CA PHE A 71 2.04 5.20 7.38
C PHE A 71 0.58 4.72 7.32
N THR A 72 -0.01 4.67 6.12
CA THR A 72 -1.38 4.18 5.92
C THR A 72 -1.51 2.71 6.32
N VAL A 73 -0.57 1.85 5.91
CA VAL A 73 -0.54 0.43 6.31
C VAL A 73 -0.48 0.30 7.82
N ILE A 74 0.42 1.04 8.47
CA ILE A 74 0.57 1.01 9.94
C ILE A 74 -0.73 1.45 10.61
N LEU A 75 -1.32 2.56 10.16
CA LEU A 75 -2.54 3.10 10.73
C LEU A 75 -3.67 2.09 10.64
N ILE A 76 -3.90 1.47 9.47
CA ILE A 76 -4.96 0.48 9.30
C ILE A 76 -4.66 -0.81 10.07
N ALA A 77 -3.39 -1.23 10.16
CA ALA A 77 -3.01 -2.40 10.96
C ALA A 77 -3.34 -2.17 12.45
N VAL A 78 -3.00 -1.00 12.98
CA VAL A 78 -3.31 -0.60 14.36
C VAL A 78 -4.82 -0.52 14.60
N THR A 79 -5.58 0.10 13.69
CA THR A 79 -7.04 0.19 13.86
C THR A 79 -7.70 -1.18 13.84
N ARG A 80 -7.21 -2.12 13.03
CA ARG A 80 -7.76 -3.48 12.99
C ARG A 80 -7.50 -4.24 14.29
N ILE A 81 -6.31 -4.11 14.87
CA ILE A 81 -5.98 -4.72 16.17
C ILE A 81 -6.91 -4.15 17.26
N ARG A 82 -7.09 -2.82 17.28
CA ARG A 82 -8.02 -2.16 18.22
C ARG A 82 -9.44 -2.71 18.10
N LEU A 83 -9.95 -2.85 16.87
CA LEU A 83 -11.30 -3.36 16.62
C LEU A 83 -11.49 -4.81 17.10
N TYR A 84 -10.46 -5.66 16.94
CA TYR A 84 -10.49 -7.04 17.39
C TYR A 84 -10.54 -7.15 18.93
N PHE A 85 -9.81 -6.28 19.63
CA PHE A 85 -9.83 -6.23 21.09
C PHE A 85 -11.15 -5.70 21.65
N VAL A 86 -11.73 -4.66 21.05
CA VAL A 86 -13.02 -4.09 21.48
C VAL A 86 -14.15 -5.11 21.37
N ARG A 87 -14.16 -5.92 20.31
CA ARG A 87 -15.18 -6.96 20.10
C ARG A 87 -15.12 -8.13 21.10
N LYS A 88 -14.03 -8.30 21.84
CA LYS A 88 -13.88 -9.37 22.84
C LYS A 88 -14.30 -8.95 24.25
N GLN A 89 -14.61 -7.67 24.46
CA GLN A 89 -14.96 -7.11 25.77
C GLN A 89 -16.48 -6.99 26.00
N ASN A 90 -17.32 -7.38 25.02
CA ASN A 90 -18.77 -7.51 25.14
C ASN A 90 -19.17 -8.97 24.88
#